data_AF-A0A2H1YJR3-F1
#
_entry.id   AF-A0A2H1YJR3-F1
#
_cell.length_a   1.000
_cell.length_b   1.000
_cell.length_c   1.000
_cell.angle_alpha   90.00
_cell.angle_beta   90.00
_cell.angle_gamma   90.00
#
_symmetry.space_group_name_H-M   'P 1'
#
loop_
_entity.id
_entity.type
_entity.pdbx_description
1 polymer ?
#
loop_
_entity_poly.entity_id
_entity_poly.type
_entity_poly.pdbx_seq_one_letter_code
_entity_poly.pdbx_strand_id
1 'polypeptide(L)'
;MLKNLKSLFFTEDESKEEKKKEVVSTDIPKTSSEKVNIVNKSAPINFNATGSIDNAIVEKLLVAIENNNLEGFDYLEFKKALKALDKIPMDEATKYRSTYAAASTMGATLDTLLETIKHYIGVLDTENSTFIKAFEGQLVAKVGNKEKEITQFEAVINEKSEKIKQLTNEITKHQNQISELKRLVDDSNQKITKTQNDFKMSYLHLRTQFEQDAQKIKQYIK
;
A
#
# COMPACT_ATOMS: atom_id res chain seq x y z
N MET A 1 -9.71 33.44 -18.25
CA MET A 1 -10.48 34.37 -17.40
C MET A 1 -10.73 33.78 -16.00
N LEU A 2 -10.20 32.57 -15.74
CA LEU A 2 -9.94 31.89 -14.46
C LEU A 2 -9.80 32.75 -13.19
N LYS A 3 -8.92 33.76 -13.14
CA LYS A 3 -8.74 34.61 -11.94
C LYS A 3 -10.04 35.36 -11.56
N ASN A 4 -10.78 35.82 -12.57
CA ASN A 4 -12.05 36.50 -12.36
C ASN A 4 -13.12 35.51 -11.89
N LEU A 5 -13.15 34.30 -12.46
CA LEU A 5 -14.09 33.25 -12.07
C LEU A 5 -13.84 32.75 -10.64
N LYS A 6 -12.58 32.52 -10.27
CA LYS A 6 -12.19 32.16 -8.90
C LYS A 6 -12.67 33.19 -7.89
N SER A 7 -12.52 34.47 -8.23
CA SER A 7 -12.99 35.55 -7.37
C SER A 7 -14.51 35.57 -7.18
N LEU A 8 -15.32 34.93 -8.03
CA LEU A 8 -16.78 34.86 -7.87
C LEU A 8 -17.22 33.88 -6.78
N PHE A 9 -16.37 32.92 -6.45
CA PHE A 9 -16.68 31.82 -5.53
C PHE A 9 -15.88 31.89 -4.23
N PHE A 10 -14.79 32.68 -4.20
CA PHE A 10 -13.93 32.84 -3.04
C PHE A 10 -13.68 34.34 -2.78
N THR A 11 -13.80 34.78 -1.53
CA THR A 11 -13.37 36.11 -1.08
C THR A 11 -11.85 36.18 -1.03
N GLU A 12 -11.25 37.33 -1.35
CA GLU A 12 -9.78 37.50 -1.42
C GLU A 12 -9.06 37.15 -0.10
N ASP A 13 -9.78 37.11 1.03
CA ASP A 13 -9.27 36.72 2.35
C ASP A 13 -9.00 35.21 2.53
N GLU A 14 -9.60 34.31 1.75
CA GLU A 14 -9.29 32.86 1.88
C GLU A 14 -7.94 32.48 1.25
N SER A 15 -7.28 33.42 0.55
CA SER A 15 -5.94 33.20 -0.01
C SER A 15 -4.80 33.51 0.97
N LYS A 16 -5.10 34.05 2.16
CA LYS A 16 -4.11 34.38 3.20
C LYS A 16 -4.68 34.25 4.60
N GLU A 17 -4.84 33.02 5.11
CA GLU A 17 -4.71 32.78 6.55
C GLU A 17 -4.43 31.31 6.88
N GLU A 18 -3.17 30.90 6.74
CA GLU A 18 -2.60 29.91 7.65
C GLU A 18 -2.38 30.57 9.01
N LYS A 19 -3.34 30.48 9.92
CA LYS A 19 -3.07 30.56 11.36
C LYS A 19 -3.90 29.54 12.14
N LYS A 20 -3.18 28.60 12.74
CA LYS A 20 -3.60 27.76 13.86
C LYS A 20 -4.51 28.53 14.82
N LYS A 21 -5.66 27.94 15.16
CA LYS A 21 -6.26 28.09 16.49
C LYS A 21 -6.83 26.76 16.99
N GLU A 22 -6.60 26.59 18.27
CA GLU A 22 -6.81 25.42 19.09
C GLU A 22 -8.27 25.03 19.31
N VAL A 23 -8.41 23.74 19.59
CA VAL A 23 -9.48 23.01 20.27
C VAL A 23 -10.28 23.85 21.26
N VAL A 24 -11.61 23.84 21.11
CA VAL A 24 -12.53 23.82 22.26
C VAL A 24 -13.68 22.86 21.94
N SER A 25 -13.75 21.79 22.74
CA SER A 25 -14.91 20.90 22.85
C SER A 25 -16.09 21.63 23.45
N THR A 26 -17.29 21.44 22.89
CA THR A 26 -18.55 21.46 23.64
C THR A 26 -19.62 20.64 22.95
N ASP A 27 -20.52 20.13 23.79
CA ASP A 27 -21.38 18.97 23.64
C ASP A 27 -22.43 18.97 22.52
N ILE A 28 -22.75 17.73 22.11
CA ILE A 28 -23.91 17.31 21.34
C ILE A 28 -25.18 17.39 22.22
N PRO A 29 -26.36 17.68 21.63
CA PRO A 29 -27.46 16.71 21.81
C PRO A 29 -28.02 16.16 20.48
N LYS A 30 -28.30 14.85 20.53
CA LYS A 30 -28.83 13.95 19.49
C LYS A 30 -30.27 14.30 19.06
N THR A 31 -30.69 13.60 17.98
CA THR A 31 -32.03 12.97 17.69
C THR A 31 -32.60 13.51 16.36
N SER A 32 -33.10 12.75 15.36
CA SER A 32 -33.18 11.32 14.99
C SER A 32 -33.75 11.23 13.55
N SER A 33 -33.40 10.15 12.82
CA SER A 33 -34.07 9.55 11.62
C SER A 33 -34.00 10.35 10.31
N GLU A 34 -33.73 9.75 9.13
CA GLU A 34 -34.28 8.49 8.62
C GLU A 34 -33.43 7.90 7.47
N LYS A 35 -33.62 6.61 7.21
CA LYS A 35 -32.79 5.72 6.37
C LYS A 35 -33.01 5.93 4.86
N VAL A 36 -31.93 5.85 4.07
CA VAL A 36 -31.95 5.18 2.75
C VAL A 36 -30.67 4.37 2.56
N ASN A 37 -30.83 3.05 2.47
CA ASN A 37 -29.81 2.08 2.08
C ASN A 37 -29.57 2.18 0.57
N ILE A 38 -28.34 2.48 0.15
CA ILE A 38 -27.81 2.04 -1.15
C ILE A 38 -26.47 1.36 -0.89
N VAL A 39 -26.47 0.05 -1.06
CA VAL A 39 -25.27 -0.77 -1.11
C VAL A 39 -24.52 -0.39 -2.38
N ASN A 40 -23.42 0.33 -2.25
CA ASN A 40 -22.36 0.33 -3.24
C ASN A 40 -21.04 0.05 -2.52
N LYS A 41 -20.39 -1.03 -2.92
CA LYS A 41 -19.10 -1.50 -2.40
C LYS A 41 -18.00 -0.57 -2.93
N SER A 42 -17.87 0.59 -2.32
CA SER A 42 -16.74 1.50 -2.52
C SER A 42 -15.56 1.03 -1.67
N ALA A 43 -14.35 1.06 -2.22
CA ALA A 43 -13.11 0.82 -1.51
C ALA A 43 -13.04 1.67 -0.21
N PRO A 44 -12.37 1.20 0.86
CA PRO A 44 -12.42 1.87 2.15
C PRO A 44 -11.79 3.26 2.05
N ILE A 45 -12.64 4.29 2.07
CA ILE A 45 -12.22 5.66 2.31
C ILE A 45 -11.64 5.67 3.74
N ASN A 46 -10.37 6.05 3.86
CA ASN A 46 -9.72 6.15 5.16
C ASN A 46 -10.33 7.35 5.92
N PHE A 47 -11.27 7.07 6.83
CA PHE A 47 -12.03 8.07 7.61
C PHE A 47 -11.17 8.94 8.54
N ASN A 48 -9.85 8.67 8.65
CA ASN A 48 -8.92 9.44 9.48
C ASN A 48 -8.22 10.59 8.72
N ALA A 49 -8.50 10.78 7.43
CA ALA A 49 -7.96 11.90 6.67
C ALA A 49 -9.02 13.00 6.54
N THR A 50 -8.76 14.18 7.12
CA THR A 50 -9.60 15.36 6.91
C THR A 50 -9.27 16.03 5.57
N GLY A 51 -10.29 16.37 4.78
CA GLY A 51 -10.14 17.15 3.56
C GLY A 51 -10.11 18.66 3.84
N SER A 52 -9.45 19.41 2.98
CA SER A 52 -9.50 20.88 2.93
C SER A 52 -9.73 21.34 1.50
N ILE A 53 -10.16 22.59 1.33
CA ILE A 53 -10.31 23.18 0.00
C ILE A 53 -8.90 23.39 -0.57
N ASP A 54 -8.56 22.58 -1.57
CA ASP A 54 -7.30 22.69 -2.29
C ASP A 54 -7.44 23.64 -3.48
N ASN A 55 -6.61 24.69 -3.48
CA ASN A 55 -6.64 25.73 -4.51
C ASN A 55 -6.38 25.23 -5.93
N ALA A 56 -5.56 24.19 -6.10
CA ALA A 56 -5.26 23.61 -7.41
C ALA A 56 -6.41 22.71 -7.89
N ILE A 57 -7.07 21.98 -6.99
CA ILE A 57 -8.29 21.23 -7.32
C ILE A 57 -9.40 22.20 -7.74
N VAL A 58 -9.61 23.26 -6.97
CA VAL A 58 -10.55 24.33 -7.31
C VAL A 58 -10.24 24.91 -8.69
N GLU A 59 -8.98 25.22 -8.99
CA GLU A 59 -8.60 25.77 -10.30
C GLU A 59 -8.95 24.81 -11.45
N LYS A 60 -8.74 23.50 -11.28
CA LYS A 60 -9.16 22.50 -12.29
C LYS A 60 -10.67 22.44 -12.49
N LEU A 61 -11.44 22.49 -11.40
CA LEU A 61 -12.91 22.53 -11.47
C LEU A 61 -13.39 23.81 -12.18
N LEU A 62 -12.75 24.94 -11.91
CA LEU A 62 -13.06 26.21 -12.58
C LEU A 62 -12.70 26.21 -14.07
N VAL A 63 -11.60 25.55 -14.46
CA VAL A 63 -11.28 25.32 -15.88
C VAL A 63 -12.36 24.48 -16.55
N ALA A 64 -12.85 23.42 -15.90
CA ALA A 64 -13.92 22.58 -16.43
C ALA A 64 -15.23 23.39 -16.63
N ILE A 65 -15.55 24.26 -15.67
CA ILE A 65 -16.67 25.20 -15.78
C ILE A 65 -16.48 26.20 -16.93
N GLU A 66 -15.30 26.83 -17.05
CA GLU A 66 -15.00 27.80 -18.12
C GLU A 66 -15.06 27.15 -19.51
N ASN A 67 -14.60 25.91 -19.65
CA ASN A 67 -14.68 25.15 -20.92
C ASN A 67 -16.10 24.73 -21.29
N ASN A 68 -17.03 24.71 -20.33
CA ASN A 68 -18.44 24.39 -20.54
C ASN A 68 -19.34 25.63 -20.36
N ASN A 69 -18.77 26.83 -20.53
CA ASN A 69 -19.49 28.08 -20.41
C ASN A 69 -20.59 28.19 -21.49
N LEU A 70 -21.78 28.62 -21.10
CA LEU A 70 -22.91 28.76 -22.01
C LEU A 70 -22.90 30.13 -22.70
N GLU A 71 -23.44 30.20 -23.91
CA GLU A 71 -23.64 31.47 -24.61
C GLU A 71 -24.83 32.24 -24.03
N GLY A 72 -24.72 33.57 -23.94
CA GLY A 72 -25.77 34.46 -23.44
C GLY A 72 -25.61 34.82 -21.97
N PHE A 73 -26.68 35.37 -21.37
CA PHE A 73 -26.69 35.77 -19.96
C PHE A 73 -27.07 34.57 -19.08
N ASP A 74 -26.05 33.89 -18.55
CA ASP A 74 -26.20 32.67 -17.75
C ASP A 74 -25.91 32.88 -16.25
N TYR A 75 -25.85 31.79 -15.48
CA TYR A 75 -25.52 31.84 -14.06
C TYR A 75 -24.16 32.49 -13.75
N LEU A 76 -23.13 32.28 -14.57
CA LEU A 76 -21.82 32.86 -14.31
C LEU A 76 -21.83 34.37 -14.52
N GLU A 77 -22.51 34.85 -15.56
CA GLU A 77 -22.74 36.28 -15.76
C GLU A 77 -23.62 36.89 -14.67
N PHE A 78 -24.65 36.18 -14.22
CA PHE A 78 -25.48 36.59 -13.07
C PHE A 78 -24.64 36.70 -11.79
N LYS A 79 -23.74 35.75 -11.53
CA LYS A 79 -22.82 35.79 -10.37
C LYS A 79 -21.80 36.92 -10.47
N LYS A 80 -21.29 37.22 -11.67
CA LYS A 80 -20.43 38.40 -11.92
C LYS A 80 -21.16 39.70 -11.62
N ALA A 81 -22.41 39.83 -12.07
CA ALA A 81 -23.23 41.01 -11.83
C ALA A 81 -23.56 41.20 -10.35
N LEU A 82 -23.88 40.12 -9.62
CA LEU A 82 -24.02 40.14 -8.16
C LEU A 82 -22.76 40.67 -7.47
N LYS A 83 -21.58 40.15 -7.87
CA LYS A 83 -20.31 40.57 -7.30
C LYS A 83 -20.00 42.05 -7.57
N ALA A 84 -20.37 42.56 -8.75
CA ALA A 84 -20.18 43.98 -9.06
C ALA A 84 -20.95 44.91 -8.10
N LEU A 85 -22.08 44.43 -7.54
CA LEU A 85 -22.90 45.16 -6.57
C LEU A 85 -22.40 45.04 -5.12
N ASP A 86 -21.39 44.21 -4.82
CA ASP A 86 -20.84 44.09 -3.46
C ASP A 86 -20.25 45.39 -2.93
N LYS A 87 -19.85 46.31 -3.83
CA LYS A 87 -19.29 47.62 -3.48
C LYS A 87 -20.36 48.64 -3.09
N ILE A 88 -21.64 48.32 -3.26
CA ILE A 88 -22.76 49.21 -2.96
C ILE A 88 -23.48 48.66 -1.73
N PRO A 89 -23.63 49.44 -0.65
CA PRO A 89 -24.32 48.97 0.55
C PRO A 89 -25.81 48.80 0.25
N MET A 90 -26.25 47.55 0.11
CA MET A 90 -27.64 47.15 -0.05
C MET A 90 -27.85 45.77 0.59
N ASP A 91 -29.09 45.47 0.97
CA ASP A 91 -29.44 44.14 1.46
C ASP A 91 -29.39 43.09 0.32
N GLU A 92 -29.20 41.83 0.70
CA GLU A 92 -29.04 40.73 -0.25
C GLU A 92 -30.27 40.56 -1.17
N ALA A 93 -31.48 40.68 -0.63
CA ALA A 93 -32.69 40.52 -1.42
C ALA A 93 -32.80 41.60 -2.50
N THR A 94 -32.51 42.86 -2.16
CA THR A 94 -32.44 43.97 -3.12
C THR A 94 -31.35 43.74 -4.16
N LYS A 95 -30.19 43.21 -3.77
CA LYS A 95 -29.08 42.89 -4.69
C LYS A 95 -29.48 41.85 -5.74
N TYR A 96 -30.08 40.74 -5.31
CA TYR A 96 -30.53 39.69 -6.22
C TYR A 96 -31.68 40.16 -7.11
N ARG A 97 -32.66 40.90 -6.58
CA ARG A 97 -33.78 41.46 -7.38
C ARG A 97 -33.30 42.47 -8.42
N SER A 98 -32.38 43.36 -8.04
CA SER A 98 -31.81 44.36 -8.95
C SER A 98 -30.98 43.71 -10.06
N THR A 99 -30.17 42.71 -9.70
CA THR A 99 -29.39 41.93 -10.68
C THR A 99 -30.30 41.18 -11.64
N TYR A 100 -31.37 40.55 -11.14
CA TYR A 100 -32.34 39.85 -11.96
C TYR A 100 -33.12 40.79 -12.89
N ALA A 101 -33.50 41.97 -12.41
CA ALA A 101 -34.16 42.97 -13.24
C ALA A 101 -33.26 43.40 -14.42
N ALA A 102 -31.97 43.63 -14.16
CA ALA A 102 -30.99 43.92 -15.21
C ALA A 102 -30.74 42.73 -16.14
N ALA A 103 -30.62 41.51 -15.60
CA ALA A 103 -30.47 40.29 -16.39
C ALA A 103 -31.68 40.03 -17.31
N SER A 104 -32.89 40.35 -16.84
CA SER A 104 -34.13 40.16 -17.60
C SER A 104 -34.21 41.03 -18.84
N THR A 105 -33.65 42.26 -18.81
CA THR A 105 -33.57 43.10 -20.01
C THR A 105 -32.58 42.56 -21.04
N MET A 106 -31.67 41.68 -20.63
CA MET A 106 -30.72 40.96 -21.47
C MET A 106 -31.22 39.57 -21.90
N GLY A 107 -32.49 39.24 -21.61
CA GLY A 107 -33.13 37.99 -22.04
C GLY A 107 -33.01 36.82 -21.06
N ALA A 108 -32.44 37.02 -19.87
CA ALA A 108 -32.43 35.98 -18.84
C ALA A 108 -33.82 35.84 -18.19
N THR A 109 -34.25 34.61 -17.98
CA THR A 109 -35.43 34.27 -17.17
C THR A 109 -35.01 33.47 -15.94
N LEU A 110 -35.89 33.36 -14.95
CA LEU A 110 -35.64 32.52 -13.79
C LEU A 110 -35.37 31.06 -14.19
N ASP A 111 -36.17 30.53 -15.13
CA ASP A 111 -36.03 29.16 -15.59
C ASP A 111 -34.70 28.93 -16.30
N THR A 112 -34.30 29.84 -17.20
CA THR A 112 -33.01 29.73 -17.90
C THR A 112 -31.82 29.84 -16.92
N LEU A 113 -31.91 30.69 -15.89
CA LEU A 113 -30.87 30.76 -14.86
C LEU A 113 -30.77 29.46 -14.06
N LEU A 114 -31.90 28.90 -13.63
CA LEU A 114 -31.93 27.61 -12.93
C LEU A 114 -31.43 26.45 -13.80
N GLU A 115 -31.73 26.47 -15.10
CA GLU A 115 -31.22 25.49 -16.07
C GLU A 115 -29.70 25.60 -16.23
N THR A 116 -29.16 26.81 -16.37
CA THR A 116 -27.71 27.02 -16.45
C THR A 116 -26.99 26.61 -15.17
N ILE A 117 -27.59 26.81 -13.98
CA ILE A 117 -27.06 26.29 -12.70
C ILE A 117 -26.98 24.76 -12.74
N LYS A 118 -28.05 24.09 -13.18
CA LYS A 118 -28.08 22.62 -13.28
C LYS A 118 -27.02 22.12 -14.27
N HIS A 119 -26.80 22.82 -15.38
CA HIS A 119 -25.72 22.51 -16.32
C HIS A 119 -24.35 22.54 -15.64
N TYR A 120 -24.02 23.62 -14.92
CA TYR A 120 -22.73 23.72 -14.22
C TYR A 120 -22.56 22.70 -13.09
N ILE A 121 -23.62 22.34 -12.38
CA ILE A 121 -23.61 21.22 -11.43
C ILE A 121 -23.31 19.90 -12.17
N GLY A 122 -23.96 19.65 -13.30
CA GLY A 122 -23.70 18.46 -14.12
C GLY A 122 -22.27 18.38 -14.64
N VAL A 123 -21.66 19.51 -14.99
CA VAL A 123 -20.23 19.60 -15.35
C VAL A 123 -19.35 19.18 -14.16
N LEU A 124 -19.63 19.70 -12.95
CA LEU A 124 -18.91 19.33 -11.73
C LEU A 124 -19.09 17.83 -11.39
N ASP A 125 -20.30 17.30 -11.53
CA ASP A 125 -20.58 15.88 -11.30
C ASP A 125 -19.81 14.99 -12.29
N THR A 126 -19.71 15.41 -13.55
CA THR A 126 -18.94 14.71 -14.60
C THR A 126 -17.45 14.73 -14.29
N GLU A 127 -16.92 15.88 -13.89
CA GLU A 127 -15.51 16.03 -13.51
C GLU A 127 -15.19 15.20 -12.26
N ASN A 128 -16.07 15.22 -11.27
CA ASN A 128 -15.94 14.40 -10.06
C ASN A 128 -15.96 12.89 -10.39
N SER A 129 -16.88 12.44 -11.26
CA SER A 129 -16.92 11.04 -11.71
C SER A 129 -15.63 10.63 -12.44
N THR A 130 -15.12 11.51 -13.30
CA THR A 130 -13.86 11.28 -14.04
C THR A 130 -12.67 11.22 -13.10
N PHE A 131 -12.61 12.11 -12.12
CA PHE A 131 -11.59 12.10 -11.07
C PHE A 131 -11.61 10.81 -10.25
N ILE A 132 -12.79 10.38 -9.77
CA ILE A 132 -12.93 9.14 -8.99
C ILE A 132 -12.43 7.94 -9.80
N LYS A 133 -12.84 7.80 -11.06
CA LYS A 133 -12.40 6.70 -11.93
C LYS A 133 -10.88 6.71 -12.14
N ALA A 134 -10.30 7.88 -12.41
CA ALA A 134 -8.86 8.01 -12.57
C ALA A 134 -8.11 7.69 -11.26
N PHE A 135 -8.66 8.11 -10.13
CA PHE A 135 -8.12 7.85 -8.80
C PHE A 135 -8.16 6.36 -8.45
N GLU A 136 -9.27 5.68 -8.71
CA GLU A 136 -9.39 4.22 -8.56
C GLU A 136 -8.33 3.48 -9.39
N GLY A 137 -8.13 3.90 -10.65
CA GLY A 137 -7.07 3.36 -11.50
C GLY A 137 -5.68 3.55 -10.89
N GLN A 138 -5.38 4.73 -10.36
CA GLN A 138 -4.09 4.98 -9.68
C GLN A 138 -3.95 4.19 -8.37
N LEU A 139 -5.04 4.05 -7.60
CA LEU A 139 -5.05 3.30 -6.36
C LEU A 139 -4.74 1.82 -6.62
N VAL A 140 -5.42 1.21 -7.61
CA VAL A 140 -5.17 -0.17 -8.02
C VAL A 140 -3.73 -0.33 -8.54
N ALA A 141 -3.26 0.60 -9.38
CA ALA A 141 -1.92 0.52 -9.95
C ALA A 141 -0.81 0.65 -8.90
N LYS A 142 -1.00 1.48 -7.86
CA LYS A 142 0.03 1.72 -6.84
C LYS A 142 -0.08 0.79 -5.63
N VAL A 143 -1.29 0.55 -5.14
CA VAL A 143 -1.54 -0.24 -3.93
C VAL A 143 -1.82 -1.69 -4.30
N GLY A 144 -2.77 -1.94 -5.21
CA GLY A 144 -3.15 -3.30 -5.60
C GLY A 144 -1.99 -4.12 -6.21
N ASN A 145 -1.12 -3.49 -7.00
CA ASN A 145 0.08 -4.17 -7.52
C ASN A 145 1.07 -4.51 -6.40
N LYS A 146 1.25 -3.62 -5.41
CA LYS A 146 2.12 -3.87 -4.25
C LYS A 146 1.55 -4.97 -3.36
N GLU A 147 0.24 -4.99 -3.14
CA GLU A 147 -0.44 -6.06 -2.39
C GLU A 147 -0.22 -7.43 -3.07
N LYS A 148 -0.36 -7.49 -4.41
CA LYS A 148 -0.05 -8.71 -5.17
C LYS A 148 1.41 -9.13 -5.04
N GLU A 149 2.33 -8.19 -5.13
CA GLU A 149 3.77 -8.44 -4.98
C GLU A 149 4.11 -8.97 -3.58
N ILE A 150 3.49 -8.41 -2.53
CA ILE A 150 3.60 -8.89 -1.15
C ILE A 150 3.13 -10.35 -1.07
N THR A 151 1.93 -10.67 -1.56
CA THR A 151 1.42 -12.05 -1.53
C THR A 151 2.31 -13.02 -2.30
N GLN A 152 2.89 -12.60 -3.43
CA GLN A 152 3.86 -13.40 -4.17
C GLN A 152 5.13 -13.66 -3.36
N PHE A 153 5.69 -12.64 -2.71
CA PHE A 153 6.85 -12.82 -1.85
C PHE A 153 6.55 -13.70 -0.63
N GLU A 154 5.38 -13.58 -0.01
CA GLU A 154 4.94 -14.47 1.08
C GLU A 154 4.90 -15.94 0.63
N ALA A 155 4.37 -16.21 -0.58
CA ALA A 155 4.35 -17.56 -1.15
C ALA A 155 5.77 -18.10 -1.38
N VAL A 156 6.67 -17.29 -1.95
CA VAL A 156 8.07 -17.64 -2.16
C VAL A 156 8.81 -17.89 -0.84
N ILE A 157 8.53 -17.09 0.19
CA ILE A 157 9.11 -17.27 1.53
C ILE A 157 8.68 -18.61 2.11
N ASN A 158 7.39 -18.97 2.00
CA ASN A 158 6.88 -20.25 2.49
C ASN A 158 7.52 -21.43 1.76
N GLU A 159 7.61 -21.38 0.42
CA GLU A 159 8.26 -22.42 -0.38
C GLU A 159 9.73 -22.62 0.02
N LYS A 160 10.49 -21.51 0.11
CA LYS A 160 11.91 -21.55 0.51
C LYS A 160 12.09 -22.05 1.94
N SER A 161 11.18 -21.70 2.85
CA SER A 161 11.20 -22.17 4.24
C SER A 161 11.03 -23.68 4.33
N GLU A 162 10.09 -24.25 3.56
CA GLU A 162 9.93 -25.71 3.52
C GLU A 162 11.15 -26.39 2.88
N LYS A 163 11.78 -25.77 1.87
CA LYS A 163 13.01 -26.29 1.29
C LYS A 163 14.18 -26.27 2.27
N ILE A 164 14.33 -25.22 3.07
CA ILE A 164 15.33 -25.14 4.15
C ILE A 164 15.14 -26.28 5.14
N LYS A 165 13.89 -26.56 5.53
CA LYS A 165 13.56 -27.64 6.46
C LYS A 165 13.92 -29.02 5.89
N GLN A 166 13.61 -29.27 4.61
CA GLN A 166 14.01 -30.49 3.91
C GLN A 166 15.53 -30.66 3.88
N LEU A 167 16.26 -29.62 3.46
CA LEU A 167 17.73 -29.65 3.41
C LEU A 167 18.34 -29.85 4.80
N THR A 168 17.76 -29.25 5.84
CA THR A 168 18.20 -29.44 7.23
C THR A 168 18.05 -30.91 7.66
N ASN A 169 16.91 -31.54 7.34
CA ASN A 169 16.70 -32.97 7.64
C ASN A 169 17.70 -33.86 6.89
N GLU A 170 17.98 -33.57 5.62
CA GLU A 170 18.98 -34.30 4.83
C GLU A 170 20.39 -34.15 5.42
N ILE A 171 20.77 -32.95 5.84
CA ILE A 171 22.06 -32.68 6.51
C ILE A 171 22.16 -33.53 7.78
N THR A 172 21.13 -33.54 8.64
CA THR A 172 21.12 -34.34 9.87
C THR A 172 21.24 -35.82 9.57
N LYS A 173 20.54 -36.32 8.54
CA LYS A 173 20.64 -37.73 8.12
C LYS A 173 22.07 -38.10 7.72
N HIS A 174 22.71 -37.28 6.88
CA HIS A 174 24.09 -37.52 6.45
C HIS A 174 25.11 -37.41 7.61
N GLN A 175 24.91 -36.49 8.55
CA GLN A 175 25.74 -36.38 9.75
C GLN A 175 25.68 -37.65 10.62
N ASN A 176 24.48 -38.23 10.78
CA ASN A 176 24.31 -39.48 11.51
C ASN A 176 25.00 -40.64 10.80
N GLN A 177 24.85 -40.76 9.47
CA GLN A 177 25.52 -41.78 8.68
C GLN A 177 27.05 -41.67 8.75
N ILE A 178 27.60 -40.45 8.67
CA ILE A 178 29.03 -40.22 8.83
C ILE A 178 29.50 -40.71 10.21
N SER A 179 28.74 -40.42 11.27
CA SER A 179 29.09 -40.82 12.64
C SER A 179 29.09 -42.34 12.80
N GLU A 180 28.11 -43.03 12.21
CA GLU A 180 28.04 -44.49 12.19
C GLU A 180 29.20 -45.12 11.42
N LEU A 181 29.50 -44.60 10.23
CA LEU A 181 30.61 -45.07 9.40
C LEU A 181 31.96 -44.89 10.10
N LYS A 182 32.19 -43.76 10.77
CA LYS A 182 33.40 -43.52 11.57
C LYS A 182 33.57 -44.59 12.64
N ARG A 183 32.50 -44.90 13.39
CA ARG A 183 32.54 -45.95 14.43
C ARG A 183 32.88 -47.32 13.84
N LEU A 184 32.33 -47.65 12.67
CA LEU A 184 32.58 -48.92 11.99
C LEU A 184 34.03 -49.02 11.48
N VAL A 185 34.58 -47.92 10.96
CA VAL A 185 35.99 -47.82 10.56
C VAL A 185 36.90 -48.02 11.76
N ASP A 186 36.61 -47.37 12.89
CA ASP A 186 37.42 -47.49 14.11
C ASP A 186 37.40 -48.92 14.67
N ASP A 187 36.23 -49.56 14.77
CA ASP A 187 36.10 -50.96 15.21
C ASP A 187 36.85 -51.92 14.26
N SER A 188 36.73 -51.70 12.95
CA SER A 188 37.45 -52.51 11.95
C SER A 188 38.97 -52.35 12.09
N ASN A 189 39.46 -51.11 12.25
CA ASN A 189 40.87 -50.83 12.45
C ASN A 189 41.42 -51.48 13.73
N GLN A 190 40.65 -51.44 14.82
CA GLN A 190 41.01 -52.11 16.07
C GLN A 190 41.12 -53.63 15.89
N LYS A 191 40.16 -54.26 15.22
CA LYS A 191 40.17 -55.71 14.93
C LYS A 191 41.33 -56.11 14.03
N ILE A 192 41.59 -55.35 12.98
CA ILE A 192 42.72 -55.58 12.06
C ILE A 192 44.04 -55.47 12.83
N THR A 193 44.22 -54.40 13.60
CA THR A 193 45.44 -54.16 14.39
C THR A 193 45.64 -55.25 15.43
N LYS A 194 44.58 -55.66 16.12
CA LYS A 194 44.63 -56.77 17.08
C LYS A 194 45.08 -58.06 16.39
N THR A 195 44.46 -58.42 15.26
CA THR A 195 44.80 -59.64 14.51
C THR A 195 46.25 -59.61 14.03
N GLN A 196 46.73 -58.46 13.54
CA GLN A 196 48.12 -58.27 13.13
C GLN A 196 49.09 -58.48 14.31
N ASN A 197 48.79 -57.90 15.47
CA ASN A 197 49.61 -58.03 16.67
C ASN A 197 49.60 -59.47 17.20
N ASP A 198 48.43 -60.10 17.27
CA ASP A 198 48.27 -61.50 17.69
C ASP A 198 49.12 -62.41 16.79
N PHE A 199 49.03 -62.25 15.46
CA PHE A 199 49.85 -62.99 14.51
C PHE A 199 51.35 -62.79 14.74
N LYS A 200 51.81 -61.54 14.91
CA LYS A 200 53.22 -61.22 15.14
C LYS A 200 53.74 -61.86 16.42
N MET A 201 52.95 -61.83 17.50
CA MET A 201 53.30 -62.44 18.77
C MET A 201 53.35 -63.97 18.68
N SER A 202 52.36 -64.59 18.03
CA SER A 202 52.35 -66.04 17.79
C SER A 202 53.54 -66.48 16.94
N TYR A 203 53.87 -65.73 15.88
CA TYR A 203 55.03 -65.99 15.03
C TYR A 203 56.34 -65.91 15.82
N LEU A 204 56.55 -64.83 16.60
CA LEU A 204 57.75 -64.68 17.43
C LEU A 204 57.86 -65.79 18.47
N HIS A 205 56.76 -66.15 19.12
CA HIS A 205 56.74 -67.24 20.09
C HIS A 205 57.20 -68.56 19.48
N LEU A 206 56.59 -68.98 18.36
CA LEU A 206 56.97 -70.23 17.68
C LEU A 206 58.42 -70.21 17.19
N ARG A 207 58.87 -69.09 16.62
CA ARG A 207 60.25 -68.93 16.17
C ARG A 207 61.23 -69.08 17.34
N THR A 208 60.98 -68.41 18.46
CA THR A 208 61.85 -68.52 19.65
C THR A 208 61.84 -69.94 20.21
N GLN A 209 60.71 -70.64 20.22
CA GLN A 209 60.66 -72.06 20.61
C GLN A 209 61.55 -72.91 19.70
N PHE A 210 61.43 -72.77 18.37
CA PHE A 210 62.28 -73.51 17.44
C PHE A 210 63.77 -73.20 17.60
N GLU A 211 64.13 -71.94 17.82
CA GLU A 211 65.52 -71.53 18.08
C GLU A 211 66.06 -72.13 19.39
N GLN A 212 65.26 -72.15 20.46
CA GLN A 212 65.62 -72.77 21.74
C GLN A 212 65.76 -74.30 21.62
N ASP A 213 64.83 -74.95 20.92
CA ASP A 213 64.88 -76.39 20.71
C ASP A 213 66.08 -76.80 19.86
N ALA A 214 66.39 -76.03 18.81
CA ALA A 214 67.59 -76.24 18.01
C ALA A 214 68.88 -76.11 18.84
N GLN A 215 68.93 -75.17 19.80
CA GLN A 215 70.05 -75.04 20.74
C GLN A 215 70.16 -76.25 21.66
N LYS A 216 69.05 -76.69 22.27
CA LYS A 216 69.01 -77.86 23.15
C LYS A 216 69.43 -79.13 22.43
N ILE A 217 68.93 -79.36 21.20
CA ILE A 217 69.31 -80.51 20.37
C ILE A 217 70.82 -80.53 20.14
N LYS A 218 71.42 -79.40 19.75
CA LYS A 218 72.88 -79.27 19.56
C LYS A 218 73.68 -79.54 20.84
N GLN A 219 73.11 -79.25 22.01
CA GLN A 219 73.78 -79.39 23.30
C GLN A 219 73.71 -80.82 23.85
N TYR A 220 72.56 -81.49 23.72
CA TYR A 220 72.30 -82.78 24.38
C TYR A 220 72.45 -84.01 23.47
N ILE A 221 72.41 -83.85 22.15
CA ILE A 221 72.53 -84.96 21.18
C ILE A 221 73.92 -84.91 20.54
N LYS A 222 74.95 -84.94 21.39
CA LYS A 222 76.35 -85.04 21.00
C LYS A 222 76.98 -86.31 21.57
#